data_AF-A0AAV5VJX5-F1
#
_entry.id   AF-A0AAV5VJX5-F1
#
_cell.length_a   1.000
_cell.length_b   1.000
_cell.length_c   1.000
_cell.angle_alpha   90.00
_cell.angle_beta   90.00
_cell.angle_gamma   90.00
#
_symmetry.space_group_name_H-M   'P 1'
#
loop_
_entity.id
_entity.type
_entity.pdbx_description
1 polymer ?
#
loop_
_entity_poly.entity_id
_entity_poly.type
_entity_poly.pdbx_seq_one_letter_code
_entity_poly.pdbx_strand_id
1 'polypeptide(L)' 'NIRIRANDELGPGKIGQPVTITTRDPATRPGIVIPEGEEIRVAPLTPFVISCNVTRADPIPTITWEHKGRPVNAGQKST' A
#
# COMPACT_ATOMS: atom_id res chain seq x y z
N ASN A 1 17.84 -18.18 -7.76
CA ASN A 1 18.25 -19.46 -7.15
C ASN A 1 19.46 -19.24 -6.28
N ILE A 2 19.30 -19.45 -4.97
CA ILE A 2 20.37 -19.29 -3.97
C ILE A 2 20.83 -20.68 -3.54
N ARG A 3 22.12 -20.84 -3.26
CA ARG A 3 22.70 -22.08 -2.72
C ARG A 3 23.40 -21.76 -1.40
N ILE A 4 23.33 -22.70 -0.46
CA ILE A 4 23.85 -22.52 0.90
C ILE A 4 24.90 -23.60 1.16
N ARG A 5 25.98 -23.26 1.87
CA ARG A 5 26.95 -24.22 2.40
C ARG A 5 27.36 -23.81 3.82
N ALA A 6 27.74 -24.79 4.64
CA ALA A 6 28.36 -24.53 5.93
C ALA A 6 29.85 -24.17 5.74
N ASN A 7 30.37 -23.30 6.60
CA ASN A 7 31.80 -23.01 6.73
C ASN A 7 32.12 -23.09 8.23
N ASP A 8 33.07 -23.95 8.61
CA ASP A 8 33.57 -24.07 9.98
C ASP A 8 35.12 -24.10 10.02
N GLU A 9 35.69 -24.35 11.20
CA GLU A 9 37.15 -24.40 11.41
C GLU A 9 37.85 -25.52 10.63
N LEU A 10 37.12 -26.55 10.19
CA LEU A 10 37.64 -27.65 9.36
C LEU A 10 37.51 -27.34 7.86
N GLY A 11 36.83 -26.25 7.51
CA GLY A 11 36.74 -25.72 6.15
C GLY A 11 35.31 -25.67 5.58
N PRO A 12 35.18 -25.43 4.27
CA PRO A 12 33.87 -25.35 3.61
C PRO A 12 33.23 -26.73 3.41
N GLY A 13 32.00 -26.88 3.88
CA GLY A 13 31.17 -28.05 3.62
C GLY A 13 30.62 -28.09 2.18
N LYS A 14 29.89 -29.17 1.84
CA LYS A 14 29.28 -29.34 0.52
C LYS A 14 28.24 -28.24 0.24
N ILE A 15 28.20 -27.75 -1.00
CA ILE A 15 27.16 -26.84 -1.45
C ILE A 15 25.83 -27.59 -1.51
N GLY A 16 24.85 -27.10 -0.77
CA GLY A 16 23.50 -27.65 -0.72
C GLY A 16 22.73 -27.41 -2.03
N GLN A 17 21.57 -28.06 -2.13
CA GLN A 17 20.68 -27.92 -3.28
C GLN A 17 20.20 -26.47 -3.46
N PRO A 18 19.94 -26.04 -4.70
CA PRO A 18 19.44 -24.69 -4.96
C PRO A 18 18.04 -24.50 -4.38
N VAL A 19 17.84 -23.35 -3.74
CA VAL A 19 16.55 -22.85 -3.25
C VAL A 19 16.10 -21.69 -4.13
N THR A 20 14.82 -21.67 -4.49
CA THR A 20 14.21 -20.58 -5.24
C THR A 20 13.57 -19.61 -4.26
N ILE A 21 13.83 -18.31 -4.43
CA ILE A 21 13.13 -17.23 -3.72
C ILE A 21 12.26 -16.51 -4.74
N THR A 22 10.97 -16.43 -4.45
CA THR A 22 10.00 -15.64 -5.21
C THR A 22 9.58 -14.44 -4.38
N THR A 23 9.68 -13.24 -4.97
CA THR A 23 9.07 -12.04 -4.39
C THR A 23 7.59 -12.02 -4.72
N ARG A 24 6.80 -11.27 -3.93
CA ARG A 24 5.45 -10.90 -4.35
C ARG A 24 5.52 -9.98 -5.57
N ASP A 25 4.39 -9.84 -6.25
CA ASP A 25 4.25 -8.89 -7.33
C ASP A 25 4.57 -7.46 -6.84
N PRO A 26 5.07 -6.58 -7.73
CA PRO A 26 5.32 -5.19 -7.38
C PRO A 26 4.06 -4.48 -6.91
N ALA A 27 4.23 -3.51 -6.01
CA ALA A 27 3.11 -2.70 -5.56
C ALA A 27 2.41 -1.99 -6.73
N THR A 28 1.10 -2.13 -6.79
CA THR A 28 0.24 -1.50 -7.78
C THR A 28 -0.26 -0.16 -7.27
N ARG A 29 -0.05 0.90 -8.09
CA ARG A 29 -0.54 2.24 -7.79
C ARG A 29 -2.06 2.23 -7.56
N PRO A 30 -2.55 2.83 -6.45
CA PRO A 30 -3.98 2.93 -6.21
C PRO A 30 -4.71 3.70 -7.31
N GLY A 31 -5.78 3.13 -7.84
CA GLY A 31 -6.79 3.87 -8.60
C GLY A 31 -7.88 4.33 -7.65
N ILE A 32 -8.22 5.61 -7.69
CA ILE A 32 -9.27 6.19 -6.83
C ILE A 32 -10.32 6.91 -7.66
N VAL A 33 -11.53 7.00 -7.11
CA VAL A 33 -12.64 7.79 -7.65
C VAL A 33 -13.25 8.59 -6.50
N ILE A 34 -13.41 9.90 -6.71
CA ILE A 34 -14.17 10.80 -5.82
C ILE A 34 -15.50 11.05 -6.52
N PRO A 35 -16.61 10.41 -6.08
CA PRO A 35 -17.91 10.51 -6.76
C PRO A 35 -18.44 11.93 -6.87
N GLU A 36 -18.12 12.78 -5.89
CA GLU A 36 -18.56 14.17 -5.83
C GLU A 36 -17.86 15.06 -6.87
N GLY A 37 -16.76 14.59 -7.49
CA GLY A 37 -16.02 15.32 -8.51
C GLY A 37 -15.00 16.32 -7.96
N GLU A 38 -14.65 17.31 -8.78
CA GLU A 38 -13.68 18.36 -8.42
C GLU A 38 -14.27 19.45 -7.52
N GLU A 39 -15.56 19.75 -7.67
CA GLU A 39 -16.26 20.79 -6.93
C GLU A 39 -17.59 20.26 -6.38
N ILE A 40 -17.82 20.46 -5.09
CA ILE A 40 -19.12 20.23 -4.44
C ILE A 40 -19.72 21.57 -4.00
N ARG A 41 -20.99 21.80 -4.34
CA ARG A 41 -21.75 22.98 -3.91
C ARG A 41 -22.69 22.61 -2.79
N VAL A 42 -22.45 23.17 -1.62
CA VAL A 42 -23.22 22.93 -0.40
C VAL A 42 -23.77 24.23 0.13
N ALA A 43 -25.03 24.24 0.55
CA ALA A 43 -25.63 25.41 1.16
C ALA A 43 -24.99 25.70 2.52
N PRO A 44 -25.01 26.97 2.99
CA PRO A 44 -24.49 27.32 4.30
C PRO A 44 -25.09 26.45 5.41
N LEU A 45 -24.26 26.07 6.38
CA LEU A 45 -24.65 25.26 7.55
C LEU A 45 -25.26 23.89 7.21
N THR A 46 -25.05 23.40 5.98
CA THR A 46 -25.53 22.08 5.56
C THR A 46 -24.40 21.06 5.69
N PRO A 47 -24.60 19.94 6.40
CA PRO A 47 -23.61 18.88 6.48
C PRO A 47 -23.41 18.21 5.12
N PHE A 48 -22.19 17.76 4.85
CA PHE A 48 -21.84 17.07 3.61
C PHE A 48 -20.78 16.00 3.86
N VAL A 49 -20.65 15.08 2.90
CA VAL A 49 -19.68 13.98 2.92
C VAL A 49 -18.93 13.99 1.60
N ILE A 50 -17.63 13.72 1.65
CA ILE A 50 -16.80 13.47 0.47
C ILE A 50 -16.28 12.05 0.58
N SER A 51 -16.49 11.26 -0.47
CA SER A 51 -16.16 9.85 -0.51
C SER A 51 -14.89 9.60 -1.32
N CYS A 52 -14.06 8.64 -0.89
CA CYS A 52 -12.89 8.20 -1.65
C CYS A 52 -12.99 6.70 -1.88
N ASN A 53 -13.32 6.33 -3.12
CA ASN A 53 -13.49 4.92 -3.50
C ASN A 53 -12.22 4.41 -4.15
N VAL A 54 -11.57 3.42 -3.53
CA VAL A 54 -10.40 2.74 -4.10
C VAL A 54 -10.88 1.66 -5.06
N THR A 55 -10.49 1.77 -6.33
CA THR A 55 -10.90 0.85 -7.41
C THR A 55 -9.90 -0.27 -7.67
N ARG A 56 -8.63 -0.03 -7.35
CA ARG A 56 -7.54 -1.02 -7.45
C ARG A 56 -6.41 -0.57 -6.55
N ALA A 57 -5.78 -1.47 -5.80
CA ALA A 57 -4.54 -1.23 -5.06
C ALA A 57 -3.97 -2.55 -4.57
N ASP A 58 -2.65 -2.69 -4.59
CA ASP A 58 -1.94 -3.78 -3.93
C ASP A 58 -0.57 -3.24 -3.47
N PRO A 59 -0.26 -3.20 -2.16
CA PRO A 59 -1.08 -3.61 -1.02
C PRO A 59 -2.26 -2.66 -0.76
N ILE A 60 -3.12 -3.04 0.20
CA ILE A 60 -4.23 -2.20 0.67
C ILE A 60 -3.70 -0.83 1.14
N PRO A 61 -4.25 0.29 0.62
CA PRO A 61 -3.74 1.62 0.93
C PRO A 61 -4.37 2.19 2.20
N THR A 62 -3.69 3.20 2.75
CA THR A 62 -4.24 4.07 3.80
C THR A 62 -4.77 5.35 3.15
N ILE A 63 -6.02 5.70 3.43
CA ILE A 63 -6.69 6.91 2.92
C ILE A 63 -6.61 8.00 3.99
N THR A 64 -6.14 9.19 3.62
CA THR A 64 -6.07 10.36 4.51
C THR A 64 -6.72 11.56 3.83
N TRP A 65 -7.34 12.43 4.63
CA TRP A 65 -7.92 13.69 4.18
C TRP A 65 -7.13 14.84 4.76
N GLU A 66 -6.79 15.82 3.93
CA GLU A 66 -6.06 17.01 4.33
C GLU A 66 -6.81 18.27 3.90
N HIS A 67 -6.81 19.29 4.76
CA HIS A 67 -7.36 20.60 4.46
C HIS A 67 -6.34 21.67 4.84
N LYS A 68 -5.90 22.45 3.85
CA LYS A 68 -4.85 23.49 4.01
C LYS A 68 -3.58 22.94 4.68
N GLY A 69 -3.16 21.73 4.26
CA GLY A 69 -1.96 21.05 4.76
C GLY A 69 -2.09 20.50 6.18
N ARG A 70 -3.30 20.41 6.74
CA ARG A 70 -3.55 19.78 8.05
C ARG A 70 -4.44 18.54 7.89
N PRO A 71 -4.16 17.46 8.63
CA PRO A 71 -4.97 16.26 8.58
C PRO A 71 -6.37 16.53 9.16
N VAL A 72 -7.39 16.13 8.40
CA VAL A 72 -8.80 16.15 8.82
C VAL A 72 -9.15 14.86 9.58
N ASN A 73 -8.46 13.75 9.26
CA ASN A 73 -8.59 12.46 9.95
C ASN A 73 -7.23 11.81 10.23
N ALA A 74 -7.20 10.81 11.11
CA ALA A 74 -5.99 10.05 11.46
C ALA A 74 -5.63 8.94 10.45
N GLY A 75 -6.21 8.98 9.25
CA GLY A 75 -6.11 7.93 8.24
C GLY A 75 -7.08 6.76 8.48
N GLN A 76 -7.60 6.20 7.38
CA GLN A 76 -8.53 5.07 7.38
C GLN A 76 -8.00 4.00 6.42
N LYS A 77 -8.01 2.73 6.83
CA LYS A 77 -7.70 1.62 5.93
C LYS A 77 -8.86 1.46 4.94
N SER A 78 -8.55 1.37 3.64
CA SER A 78 -9.57 0.99 2.67
C SER A 78 -9.96 -0.47 2.93
N THR A 79 -11.25 -0.75 3.02
CA THR A 79 -11.81 -2.10 2.92
C THR A 79 -11.92 -2.54 1.49
#